data_AF-A0A0P9MDQ0-F1
#
_entry.id   AF-A0A0P9MDQ0-F1
#
_cell.length_a   1.000
_cell.length_b   1.000
_cell.length_c   1.000
_cell.angle_alpha   90.00
_cell.angle_beta   90.00
_cell.angle_gamma   90.00
#
_symmetry.space_group_name_H-M   'P 1'
#
loop_
_entity.id
_entity.type
_entity.pdbx_description
1 polymer ?
#
loop_
_entity_poly.entity_id
_entity_poly.type
_entity_poly.pdbx_seq_one_letter_code
_entity_poly.pdbx_strand_id
1 'polypeptide(L)'
;MTPLMLMVVAGAGIALLLFLVLKYKFQPFVALMLVSIIVALVAGVKPADLVATIEGGMGKTLGHIAIIIALGAMIGRIIELSGGAEALAKTLIKRFGNRRTPLALTVAGFMVGIPVFFEVGVIILMPLAYGVARAARKPLLIFALPM
;
A
#
# COMPACT_ATOMS: atom_id res chain seq x y z
N MET A 1 -29.64 -18.10 9.65
CA MET A 1 -28.78 -18.95 8.79
C MET A 1 -27.82 -19.73 9.68
N THR A 2 -27.45 -20.95 9.31
CA THR A 2 -26.48 -21.73 10.09
C THR A 2 -25.07 -21.09 9.99
N PRO A 3 -24.23 -21.17 11.04
CA PRO A 3 -22.88 -20.58 11.00
C PRO A 3 -22.03 -21.08 9.83
N LEU A 4 -22.17 -22.37 9.47
CA LEU A 4 -21.51 -22.97 8.31
C LEU A 4 -21.88 -22.28 7.00
N MET A 5 -23.15 -21.90 6.82
CA MET A 5 -23.62 -21.23 5.61
C MET A 5 -22.99 -19.83 5.47
N LEU A 6 -22.85 -19.09 6.58
CA LEU A 6 -22.21 -17.78 6.58
C LEU A 6 -20.71 -17.86 6.25
N MET A 7 -20.01 -18.88 6.75
CA MET A 7 -18.60 -19.10 6.42
C MET A 7 -18.41 -19.42 4.93
N VAL A 8 -19.30 -20.24 4.34
CA VAL A 8 -19.28 -20.56 2.90
C VAL A 8 -19.55 -19.31 2.06
N VAL A 9 -20.56 -18.51 2.44
CA VAL A 9 -20.88 -17.25 1.73
C VAL A 9 -19.72 -16.26 1.82
N ALA A 10 -19.07 -16.14 2.97
CA ALA A 10 -17.89 -15.29 3.14
C ALA A 10 -16.72 -15.76 2.26
N GLY A 11 -16.42 -17.07 2.27
CA GLY A 11 -15.37 -17.65 1.43
C GLY A 11 -15.65 -17.45 -0.07
N ALA A 12 -16.89 -17.68 -0.50
CA ALA A 12 -17.32 -17.42 -1.87
C ALA A 12 -17.21 -15.93 -2.25
N GLY A 13 -17.54 -15.03 -1.32
CA GLY A 13 -17.38 -13.58 -1.50
C GLY A 13 -15.91 -13.19 -1.74
N ILE A 14 -14.99 -13.70 -0.92
CA ILE A 14 -13.54 -13.45 -1.10
C ILE A 14 -13.07 -13.99 -2.45
N ALA A 15 -13.46 -15.21 -2.81
CA ALA A 15 -13.11 -15.80 -4.10
C ALA A 15 -13.63 -14.96 -5.27
N LEU A 16 -14.88 -14.49 -5.19
CA LEU A 16 -15.49 -13.62 -6.19
C LEU A 16 -14.76 -12.28 -6.30
N LEU A 17 -14.40 -11.64 -5.18
CA LEU A 17 -13.62 -10.40 -5.16
C LEU A 17 -12.27 -10.59 -5.86
N LEU A 18 -11.53 -11.63 -5.47
CA LEU A 18 -10.23 -11.92 -6.07
C LEU A 18 -10.37 -12.21 -7.57
N PHE A 19 -11.42 -12.93 -7.97
CA PHE A 19 -11.69 -13.20 -9.37
C PHE A 19 -11.99 -11.92 -10.18
N LEU A 20 -12.80 -11.00 -9.64
CA LEU A 20 -13.08 -9.70 -10.29
C LEU A 20 -11.81 -8.85 -10.44
N VAL A 21 -10.98 -8.80 -9.40
CA VAL A 21 -9.75 -7.98 -9.40
C VAL A 21 -8.67 -8.60 -10.29
N LEU A 22 -8.44 -9.91 -10.22
CA LEU A 22 -7.34 -10.57 -10.93
C LEU A 22 -7.68 -10.86 -12.40
N LYS A 23 -8.89 -11.35 -12.69
CA LYS A 23 -9.28 -11.75 -14.05
C LYS A 23 -9.89 -10.59 -14.83
N TYR A 24 -10.85 -9.89 -14.24
CA TYR A 24 -11.55 -8.79 -14.91
C TYR A 24 -10.88 -7.43 -14.71
N LYS A 25 -9.84 -7.34 -13.87
CA LYS A 25 -9.07 -6.12 -13.61
C LYS A 25 -9.94 -4.95 -13.16
N PHE A 26 -11.01 -5.24 -12.41
CA PHE A 26 -11.84 -4.20 -11.82
C PHE A 26 -11.04 -3.44 -10.77
N GLN A 27 -11.28 -2.13 -10.65
CA GLN A 27 -10.71 -1.34 -9.57
C GLN A 27 -11.11 -1.98 -8.22
N PRO A 28 -10.16 -2.26 -7.30
CA PRO A 28 -10.43 -3.02 -6.09
C PRO A 28 -11.59 -2.48 -5.26
N PHE A 29 -11.71 -1.16 -5.18
CA PHE A 29 -12.81 -0.49 -4.49
C PHE A 29 -14.18 -0.82 -5.09
N VAL A 30 -14.31 -0.77 -6.42
CA VAL A 30 -15.56 -1.07 -7.13
C VAL A 30 -15.92 -2.56 -6.99
N ALA A 31 -14.92 -3.45 -7.12
CA ALA A 31 -15.11 -4.87 -6.91
C ALA A 31 -15.56 -5.18 -5.48
N LEU A 32 -14.95 -4.54 -4.48
CA LEU A 32 -15.31 -4.69 -3.07
C LEU A 32 -16.75 -4.24 -2.81
N MET A 33 -17.17 -3.09 -3.36
CA MET A 33 -18.53 -2.59 -3.25
C MET A 33 -19.56 -3.58 -3.83
N LEU A 34 -19.33 -4.06 -5.05
CA LEU A 34 -20.21 -5.03 -5.71
C LEU A 34 -20.32 -6.33 -4.92
N VAL A 35 -19.19 -6.89 -4.51
CA VAL A 35 -19.16 -8.14 -3.73
C VAL A 35 -19.83 -7.95 -2.38
N SER A 36 -19.63 -6.81 -1.70
CA SER A 36 -20.25 -6.52 -0.41
C SER A 36 -21.77 -6.45 -0.52
N ILE A 37 -22.30 -5.85 -1.59
CA ILE A 37 -23.74 -5.84 -1.89
C ILE A 37 -24.26 -7.26 -2.10
N ILE A 38 -23.60 -8.06 -2.94
CA ILE A 38 -24.01 -9.43 -3.24
C ILE A 38 -24.01 -10.28 -1.96
N VAL A 39 -22.93 -10.22 -1.18
CA VAL A 39 -22.78 -10.97 0.07
C VAL A 39 -23.83 -10.57 1.09
N ALA A 40 -24.11 -9.27 1.25
CA ALA A 40 -25.13 -8.79 2.19
C ALA A 40 -26.54 -9.28 1.81
N LEU A 41 -26.88 -9.24 0.53
CA LEU A 41 -28.16 -9.75 0.03
C LEU A 41 -28.29 -11.27 0.25
N VAL A 42 -27.25 -12.04 -0.08
CA VAL A 42 -27.22 -13.50 0.12
C VAL A 42 -27.25 -13.87 1.61
N ALA A 43 -26.66 -13.06 2.46
CA ALA A 43 -26.69 -13.23 3.93
C ALA A 43 -28.04 -12.85 4.56
N GLY A 44 -29.02 -12.38 3.77
CA GLY A 44 -30.37 -12.07 4.24
C GLY A 44 -30.55 -10.68 4.85
N VAL A 45 -29.64 -9.74 4.56
CA VAL A 45 -29.82 -8.32 4.95
C VAL A 45 -30.99 -7.74 4.16
N LYS A 46 -31.91 -7.04 4.85
CA LYS A 46 -33.04 -6.39 4.19
C LYS A 46 -32.54 -5.31 3.24
N PRO A 47 -33.14 -5.15 2.04
CA PRO A 47 -32.71 -4.12 1.08
C PRO A 47 -32.72 -2.70 1.65
N ALA A 48 -33.65 -2.39 2.56
CA ALA A 48 -33.73 -1.11 3.24
C ALA A 48 -32.53 -0.84 4.17
N ASP A 49 -31.95 -1.88 4.75
CA ASP A 49 -30.82 -1.79 5.69
C ASP A 49 -29.46 -1.99 4.99
N LEU A 50 -29.46 -2.26 3.69
CA LEU A 50 -28.27 -2.63 2.91
C LEU A 50 -27.22 -1.51 2.93
N VAL A 51 -27.66 -0.28 2.62
CA VAL A 51 -26.76 0.90 2.58
C VAL A 51 -26.16 1.14 3.96
N ALA A 52 -26.99 1.17 5.01
CA ALA A 52 -26.53 1.40 6.38
C ALA A 52 -25.57 0.30 6.86
N THR A 53 -25.79 -0.96 6.46
CA THR A 53 -24.91 -2.09 6.81
C THR A 53 -23.54 -1.96 6.14
N ILE A 54 -23.52 -1.60 4.85
CA ILE A 54 -22.28 -1.40 4.10
C ILE A 54 -21.53 -0.17 4.63
N GLU A 55 -22.21 0.96 4.81
CA GLU A 55 -21.64 2.19 5.37
C GLU A 55 -21.13 1.98 6.79
N GLY A 56 -21.84 1.22 7.63
CA GLY A 56 -21.40 0.90 8.99
C GLY A 56 -20.13 0.05 9.00
N GLY A 57 -20.07 -0.99 8.17
CA GLY A 57 -18.90 -1.86 8.04
C GLY A 57 -17.69 -1.10 7.48
N MET A 58 -17.86 -0.43 6.34
CA MET A 58 -16.81 0.37 5.71
C MET A 58 -16.39 1.54 6.60
N GLY A 59 -17.33 2.27 7.17
CA GLY A 59 -17.10 3.45 8.01
C GLY A 59 -16.33 3.14 9.27
N LYS A 60 -16.56 1.97 9.90
CA LYS A 60 -15.74 1.52 11.04
C LYS A 60 -14.28 1.29 10.64
N THR A 61 -14.05 0.60 9.53
CA THR A 61 -12.70 0.32 9.04
C THR A 61 -11.99 1.58 8.56
N LEU A 62 -12.66 2.40 7.75
CA LEU A 62 -12.14 3.68 7.29
C LEU A 62 -11.91 4.63 8.46
N GLY A 63 -12.83 4.74 9.43
CA GLY A 63 -12.67 5.61 10.59
C GLY A 63 -11.42 5.27 11.42
N HIS A 64 -11.14 3.97 11.62
CA HIS A 64 -9.95 3.54 12.34
C HIS A 64 -8.65 3.85 11.59
N ILE A 65 -8.63 3.61 10.27
CA ILE A 65 -7.41 3.69 9.47
C ILE A 65 -7.20 5.10 8.89
N ALA A 66 -8.25 5.91 8.70
CA ALA A 66 -8.21 7.20 8.02
C ALA A 66 -7.29 8.20 8.71
N ILE A 67 -7.34 8.30 10.06
CA ILE A 67 -6.46 9.21 10.80
C ILE A 67 -5.00 8.79 10.65
N ILE A 68 -4.73 7.48 10.75
CA ILE A 68 -3.37 6.92 10.63
C ILE A 68 -2.82 7.19 9.21
N ILE A 69 -3.63 6.94 8.17
CA ILE A 69 -3.26 7.22 6.78
C ILE A 69 -3.08 8.71 6.54
N ALA A 70 -4.00 9.56 7.02
CA ALA A 70 -3.93 11.00 6.81
C ALA A 70 -2.69 11.62 7.47
N LEU A 71 -2.43 11.29 8.74
CA LEU A 71 -1.23 11.74 9.44
C LEU A 71 0.05 11.18 8.81
N GLY A 72 0.03 9.89 8.43
CA GLY A 72 1.12 9.26 7.70
C GLY A 72 1.44 10.01 6.41
N ALA A 73 0.43 10.28 5.59
CA ALA A 73 0.57 11.04 4.34
C ALA A 73 1.09 12.46 4.57
N MET A 74 0.61 13.16 5.61
CA MET A 74 1.10 14.49 5.97
C MET A 74 2.57 14.47 6.36
N ILE A 75 2.98 13.53 7.24
CA ILE A 75 4.38 13.35 7.64
C ILE A 75 5.23 12.97 6.44
N GLY A 76 4.75 12.05 5.61
CA GLY A 76 5.40 11.64 4.38
C GLY A 76 5.66 12.81 3.45
N ARG A 77 4.65 13.66 3.24
CA ARG A 77 4.78 14.86 2.42
C ARG A 77 5.76 15.88 3.00
N ILE A 78 5.80 16.04 4.33
CA ILE A 78 6.78 16.89 5.00
C ILE A 78 8.20 16.36 4.81
N ILE A 79 8.41 15.04 4.94
CA ILE A 79 9.72 14.39 4.71
C ILE A 79 10.18 14.55 3.26
N GLU A 80 9.25 14.43 2.31
CA GLU A 80 9.50 14.65 0.89
C GLU A 80 9.92 16.11 0.63
N LEU A 81 9.10 17.08 1.04
CA LEU A 81 9.32 18.50 0.77
C LEU A 81 10.55 19.08 1.49
N SER A 82 10.89 18.55 2.67
CA SER A 82 12.06 18.98 3.44
C SER A 82 13.39 18.44 2.90
N GLY A 83 13.37 17.49 1.96
CA GLY A 83 14.57 16.75 1.55
C GLY A 83 15.08 15.77 2.62
N GLY A 84 14.29 15.52 3.68
CA GLY A 84 14.67 14.62 4.78
C GLY A 84 14.89 13.18 4.30
N ALA A 85 14.10 12.70 3.33
CA ALA A 85 14.30 11.40 2.69
C ALA A 85 15.66 11.29 2.00
N GLU A 86 16.08 12.33 1.29
CA GLU A 86 17.38 12.37 0.61
C GLU A 86 18.53 12.42 1.61
N ALA A 87 18.40 13.23 2.67
CA ALA A 87 19.39 13.32 3.74
C ALA A 87 19.56 11.99 4.48
N LEU A 88 18.46 11.30 4.80
CA LEU A 88 18.48 9.97 5.41
C LEU A 88 19.22 8.97 4.51
N ALA A 89 18.85 8.91 3.24
CA ALA A 89 19.46 7.98 2.29
C ALA A 89 20.97 8.24 2.10
N LYS A 90 21.39 9.49 1.95
CA LYS A 90 22.82 9.88 1.90
C LYS A 90 23.57 9.46 3.17
N THR A 91 22.95 9.64 4.33
CA THR A 91 23.54 9.26 5.63
C THR A 91 23.72 7.76 5.75
N LEU A 92 22.72 6.98 5.34
CA LEU A 92 22.79 5.51 5.33
C LEU A 92 23.87 5.01 4.36
N ILE A 93 23.97 5.60 3.16
CA ILE A 93 25.03 5.28 2.20
C ILE A 93 26.41 5.53 2.80
N LYS A 94 26.60 6.67 3.47
CA LYS A 94 27.86 7.03 4.14
C LYS A 94 28.20 6.04 5.26
N ARG A 95 27.20 5.58 6.02
CA ARG A 95 27.37 4.67 7.17
C ARG A 95 27.66 3.21 6.75
N PHE A 96 26.98 2.72 5.72
CA PHE A 96 27.17 1.35 5.21
C PHE A 96 28.42 1.21 4.32
N GLY A 97 28.90 2.33 3.78
CA GLY A 97 30.08 2.40 2.92
C GLY A 97 29.82 1.97 1.47
N ASN A 98 30.74 2.34 0.57
CA ASN A 98 30.62 2.13 -0.88
C ASN A 98 30.42 0.67 -1.32
N ARG A 99 30.77 -0.31 -0.46
CA ARG A 99 30.62 -1.73 -0.79
C ARG A 99 29.20 -2.26 -0.57
N ARG A 100 28.38 -1.57 0.23
CA ARG A 100 27.02 -1.98 0.63
C ARG A 100 25.96 -0.93 0.29
N THR A 101 26.24 -0.09 -0.71
CA THR A 101 25.33 0.97 -1.13
C THR A 101 23.94 0.48 -1.59
N PRO A 102 23.80 -0.67 -2.30
CA PRO A 102 22.48 -1.23 -2.59
C PRO A 102 21.65 -1.51 -1.33
N LEU A 103 22.26 -2.13 -0.31
CA LEU A 103 21.62 -2.39 0.98
C LEU A 103 21.23 -1.10 1.70
N ALA A 104 22.09 -0.08 1.67
CA ALA A 104 21.79 1.22 2.27
C ALA A 104 20.56 1.87 1.63
N LEU A 105 20.46 1.75 0.31
CA LEU A 105 19.36 2.27 -0.49
C LEU A 105 18.06 1.48 -0.27
N THR A 106 18.11 0.16 -0.12
CA THR A 106 16.95 -0.66 0.30
C THR A 106 16.43 -0.25 1.67
N VAL A 107 17.33 -0.12 2.66
CA VAL A 107 16.91 0.27 4.01
C VAL A 107 16.34 1.68 4.01
N ALA A 108 16.94 2.60 3.24
CA ALA A 108 16.39 3.93 3.06
C ALA A 108 15.00 3.89 2.40
N GLY A 109 14.82 3.12 1.33
CA GLY A 109 13.54 2.92 0.64
C GLY A 109 12.47 2.34 1.56
N PHE A 110 12.81 1.33 2.34
CA PHE A 110 11.92 0.74 3.32
C PHE A 110 11.51 1.75 4.41
N MET A 111 12.47 2.50 4.98
CA MET A 111 12.19 3.49 6.02
C MET A 111 11.38 4.68 5.51
N VAL A 112 11.66 5.15 4.30
CA VAL A 112 10.96 6.29 3.68
C VAL A 112 9.61 5.88 3.11
N GLY A 113 9.48 4.66 2.59
CA GLY A 113 8.26 4.16 1.96
C GLY A 113 7.10 3.95 2.94
N ILE A 114 7.38 3.67 4.22
CA ILE A 114 6.33 3.54 5.25
C ILE A 114 5.54 4.85 5.43
N PRO A 115 6.17 6.01 5.71
CA PRO A 115 5.45 7.27 5.85
C PRO A 115 5.08 7.93 4.51
N VAL A 116 5.94 7.83 3.49
CA VAL A 116 5.77 8.58 2.22
C VAL A 116 4.87 7.85 1.21
N PHE A 117 4.43 6.63 1.53
CA PHE A 117 3.99 5.62 0.56
C PHE A 117 5.13 5.14 -0.33
N PHE A 118 5.07 3.84 -0.65
CA PHE A 118 6.09 3.17 -1.43
C PHE A 118 6.33 3.84 -2.79
N GLU A 119 5.27 4.15 -3.54
CA GLU A 119 5.39 4.73 -4.88
C GLU A 119 6.10 6.09 -4.88
N VAL A 120 5.74 6.96 -3.94
CA VAL A 120 6.35 8.29 -3.81
C VAL A 120 7.77 8.18 -3.26
N GLY A 121 8.01 7.28 -2.30
CA GLY A 121 9.35 7.00 -1.77
C GLY A 121 10.33 6.56 -2.86
N VAL A 122 9.90 5.69 -3.77
CA VAL A 122 10.70 5.27 -4.93
C VAL A 122 11.03 6.46 -5.84
N ILE A 123 10.05 7.32 -6.15
CA ILE A 123 10.29 8.52 -6.98
C ILE A 123 11.33 9.45 -6.36
N ILE A 124 11.31 9.63 -5.04
CA ILE A 124 12.26 10.49 -4.32
C ILE A 124 13.68 9.90 -4.30
N LEU A 125 13.79 8.58 -4.11
CA LEU A 125 15.08 7.91 -3.99
C LEU A 125 15.71 7.52 -5.33
N MET A 126 14.91 7.46 -6.39
CA MET A 126 15.37 7.09 -7.73
C MET A 126 16.50 7.99 -8.26
N PRO A 127 16.44 9.34 -8.16
CA PRO A 127 17.57 10.22 -8.52
C PRO A 127 18.87 9.87 -7.78
N LEU A 128 18.77 9.52 -6.50
CA LEU A 128 19.92 9.12 -5.69
C LEU A 128 20.47 7.76 -6.16
N ALA A 129 19.59 6.80 -6.46
CA ALA A 129 19.98 5.51 -7.03
C ALA A 129 20.72 5.68 -8.37
N TYR A 130 20.24 6.58 -9.25
CA TYR A 130 20.92 6.93 -10.50
C TYR A 130 22.32 7.52 -10.26
N GLY A 131 22.43 8.46 -9.31
CA GLY A 131 23.71 9.09 -8.96
C GLY A 131 24.74 8.07 -8.47
N VAL A 132 24.31 7.19 -7.56
CA VAL A 132 25.14 6.09 -7.04
C VAL A 132 25.53 5.11 -8.13
N ALA A 133 24.57 4.68 -8.97
CA ALA A 133 24.82 3.73 -10.04
C ALA A 133 25.88 4.25 -11.02
N ARG A 134 25.79 5.54 -11.38
CA ARG A 134 26.76 6.21 -12.25
C ARG A 134 28.14 6.31 -11.60
N ALA A 135 28.21 6.68 -10.32
CA ALA A 135 29.46 6.75 -9.57
C ALA A 135 30.13 5.37 -9.40
N ALA A 136 29.34 4.33 -9.17
CA ALA A 136 29.81 2.96 -9.00
C ALA A 136 30.08 2.22 -10.34
N ARG A 137 29.76 2.85 -11.49
CA ARG A 137 29.75 2.22 -12.83
C ARG A 137 29.04 0.85 -12.84
N LYS A 138 27.91 0.77 -12.14
CA LYS A 138 27.09 -0.44 -12.04
C LYS A 138 25.69 -0.20 -12.61
N PRO A 139 25.00 -1.23 -13.12
CA PRO A 139 23.62 -1.10 -13.60
C PRO A 139 22.71 -0.54 -12.51
N LEU A 140 21.80 0.37 -12.88
CA LEU A 140 20.78 0.93 -11.98
C LEU A 140 19.97 -0.17 -11.29
N LEU A 141 19.68 -1.26 -12.03
CA LEU A 141 18.90 -2.38 -11.53
C LEU A 141 19.44 -2.90 -10.19
N ILE A 142 20.77 -2.91 -9.99
CA ILE A 142 21.38 -3.39 -8.73
C ILE A 142 20.97 -2.53 -7.53
N PHE A 143 20.62 -1.26 -7.75
CA PHE A 143 20.25 -0.32 -6.70
C PHE A 143 18.74 -0.07 -6.62
N ALA A 144 18.01 -0.26 -7.73
CA ALA A 144 16.57 0.03 -7.82
C ALA A 144 15.66 -1.18 -7.63
N LEU A 145 16.05 -2.40 -8.07
CA LEU A 145 15.28 -3.63 -7.78
C LEU A 145 15.10 -3.90 -6.29
N PRO A 146 16.12 -3.64 -5.44
CA PRO A 146 16.00 -3.87 -4.00
C PRO A 146 15.22 -2.78 -3.24
N MET A 147 14.80 -1.69 -3.89
CA MET A 147 14.07 -0.60 -3.23
C MET A 147 12.60 -0.91 -3.04
#